data_AF-A0A923RK39-F1
#
_entry.id   AF-A0A923RK39-F1
#
_cell.length_a   1.000
_cell.length_b   1.000
_cell.length_c   1.000
_cell.angle_alpha   90.00
_cell.angle_beta   90.00
_cell.angle_gamma   90.00
#
_symmetry.space_group_name_H-M   'P 1'
#
loop_
_entity.id
_entity.type
_entity.pdbx_description
1 polymer ?
#
loop_
_entity_poly.entity_id
_entity_poly.type
_entity_poly.pdbx_seq_one_letter_code
_entity_poly.pdbx_strand_id
1 'polypeptide(L)' 'MVEREFFKNMMKKVIDDTEKNKIRSSEELIQTLIKELNDQRELNQNKRIIN' A
#
# COMPACT_ATOMS: atom_id res chain seq x y z
N MET A 1 -6.46 11.79 -9.90
CA MET A 1 -7.52 10.84 -9.45
C MET A 1 -6.96 9.48 -9.06
N VAL A 2 -6.13 8.84 -9.91
CA VAL A 2 -5.58 7.50 -9.65
C VAL A 2 -4.78 7.38 -8.35
N GLU A 3 -3.90 8.34 -8.07
CA GLU A 3 -3.05 8.34 -6.87
C GLU A 3 -3.86 8.50 -5.57
N ARG A 4 -4.92 9.32 -5.60
CA ARG A 4 -5.84 9.50 -4.46
C ARG A 4 -6.61 8.20 -4.17
N GLU A 5 -7.07 7.50 -5.20
CA GLU A 5 -7.77 6.22 -5.03
C GLU A 5 -6.82 5.13 -4.52
N PHE A 6 -5.55 5.15 -4.97
CA PHE A 6 -4.52 4.26 -4.43
C PHE A 6 -4.35 4.45 -2.91
N PHE A 7 -4.13 5.68 -2.43
CA PHE A 7 -3.95 5.93 -1.00
C PHE A 7 -5.20 5.54 -0.19
N LYS A 8 -6.39 5.79 -0.72
CA LYS A 8 -7.65 5.36 -0.10
C LYS A 8 -7.73 3.83 0.03
N ASN A 9 -7.37 3.09 -1.01
CA ASN A 9 -7.39 1.63 -1.01
C ASN A 9 -6.31 1.04 -0.08
N MET A 10 -5.11 1.63 -0.06
CA MET A 10 -4.04 1.26 0.86
C MET A 10 -4.49 1.42 2.31
N MET A 11 -5.07 2.57 2.66
CA MET A 11 -5.57 2.81 4.02
C MET A 11 -6.70 1.85 4.40
N LYS A 12 -7.63 1.58 3.48
CA LYS A 12 -8.70 0.60 3.71
C LYS A 12 -8.13 -0.79 4.02
N LYS A 13 -7.12 -1.23 3.27
CA LYS A 13 -6.47 -2.52 3.50
C LYS A 13 -5.77 -2.58 4.86
N VAL A 14 -5.04 -1.53 5.24
CA VAL A 14 -4.35 -1.48 6.54
C VAL A 14 -5.34 -1.52 7.69
N ILE A 15 -6.47 -0.82 7.58
CA ILE A 15 -7.57 -0.88 8.56
C ILE A 15 -8.12 -2.30 8.64
N ASP A 16 -8.52 -2.89 7.51
CA ASP A 16 -9.07 -4.24 7.45
C ASP A 16 -8.11 -5.29 8.02
N ASP A 17 -6.81 -5.18 7.73
CA ASP A 17 -5.79 -6.11 8.21
C ASP A 17 -5.48 -5.91 9.70
N THR A 18 -5.64 -4.69 10.22
CA THR A 18 -5.57 -4.40 11.66
C THR A 18 -6.78 -4.99 12.40
N GLU A 19 -8.00 -4.75 11.90
CA GLU A 19 -9.23 -5.27 12.49
C GLU A 19 -9.27 -6.81 12.50
N LYS A 20 -8.66 -7.45 11.49
CA LYS A 20 -8.57 -8.92 11.38
C LYS A 20 -7.39 -9.52 12.15
N ASN A 21 -6.70 -8.76 13.00
CA ASN A 21 -5.53 -9.19 13.78
C ASN A 21 -4.38 -9.76 12.92
N LYS A 22 -4.28 -9.33 11.66
CA LYS A 22 -3.15 -9.68 10.78
C LYS A 22 -1.96 -8.75 10.99
N ILE A 23 -2.22 -7.52 11.41
CA ILE A 23 -1.21 -6.59 11.91
C ILE A 23 -1.29 -6.63 13.43
N ARG A 24 -0.23 -7.13 14.07
CA ARG A 24 -0.15 -7.38 15.51
C ARG A 24 0.75 -6.40 16.23
N SER A 25 1.52 -5.61 15.49
CA SER A 25 2.43 -4.60 16.03
C SER A 25 2.49 -3.36 15.16
N SER A 26 2.91 -2.23 15.76
CA SER A 26 3.18 -1.00 15.02
C SER A 26 4.28 -1.17 13.97
N GLU A 27 5.22 -2.09 14.20
CA GLU A 27 6.28 -2.40 13.22
C GLU A 27 5.71 -3.10 11.99
N GLU A 28 4.84 -4.10 12.16
CA GLU A 28 4.16 -4.77 11.05
C GLU A 28 3.26 -3.79 10.26
N LEU A 29 2.64 -2.83 10.94
CA LEU A 29 1.87 -1.77 10.30
C LEU A 29 2.75 -0.90 9.39
N ILE A 30 3.88 -0.43 9.91
CA ILE A 30 4.83 0.40 9.16
C ILE A 30 5.39 -0.38 7.96
N GLN A 31 5.78 -1.64 8.15
CA GLN A 31 6.27 -2.48 7.07
C GLN A 31 5.22 -2.69 5.97
N THR A 32 3.96 -2.88 6.35
CA THR A 32 2.84 -3.01 5.40
C THR A 32 2.67 -1.75 4.56
N LEU A 33 2.71 -0.57 5.19
CA LEU A 33 2.62 0.71 4.50
C LEU A 33 3.80 0.94 3.54
N ILE A 34 5.03 0.68 3.99
CA ILE A 34 6.23 0.82 3.15
C ILE A 34 6.14 -0.08 1.93
N LYS A 35 5.69 -1.33 2.10
CA LYS A 35 5.52 -2.27 1.01
C LYS A 35 4.55 -1.76 -0.05
N GLU A 36 3.35 -1.35 0.34
CA GLU A 36 2.35 -0.84 -0.61
C GLU A 36 2.82 0.39 -1.39
N LEU A 37 3.55 1.29 -0.72
CA LEU A 37 4.13 2.47 -1.37
C LEU A 37 5.22 2.09 -2.39
N ASN A 38 6.04 1.10 -2.08
CA ASN A 38 7.08 0.60 -2.99
C ASN A 38 6.49 -0.14 -4.18
N ASP A 39 5.52 -1.03 -3.97
CA ASP A 39 4.83 -1.77 -5.04
C ASP A 39 4.19 -0.80 -6.06
N GLN A 40 3.57 0.28 -5.57
CA GLN A 40 3.02 1.32 -6.43
C GLN A 40 4.08 2.11 -7.19
N ARG A 41 5.24 2.36 -6.58
CA ARG A 41 6.37 3.02 -7.25
C ARG A 41 6.91 2.16 -8.38
N GLU A 42 7.08 0.86 -8.16
CA GLU A 42 7.53 -0.10 -9.17
C GLU A 42 6.55 -0.20 -10.34
N LEU A 43 5.24 -0.29 -10.05
CA LEU A 43 4.19 -0.27 -11.08
C LEU A 43 4.26 0.98 -11.95
N ASN A 44 4.50 2.14 -11.35
CA ASN A 44 4.62 3.41 -12.07
C ASN A 44 5.92 3.52 -12.88
N GLN A 45 7.02 2.93 -12.40
CA GLN A 45 8.27 2.84 -13.16
C GLN A 45 8.12 1.93 -14.38
N ASN A 46 7.51 0.76 -14.21
CA ASN A 46 7.26 -0.19 -15.30
C ASN A 46 6.36 0.40 -16.39
N LYS A 47 5.32 1.16 -16.02
CA LYS A 47 4.46 1.88 -16.98
C LYS A 47 5.19 2.94 -17.80
N ARG A 48 6.29 3.50 -17.31
CA ARG A 48 7.11 4.47 -18.06
C ARG A 48 8.07 3.82 -19.04
N ILE A 49 8.42 2.54 -18.84
CA ILE A 49 9.31 1.79 -19.74
C ILE A 49 8.55 1.27 -20.96
N ILE A 50 7.24 1.01 -20.81
CA ILE A 50 6.41 0.36 -21.84
C ILE A 50 5.66 1.39 -22.74
N ASN A 51 5.73 2.70 -22.43
CA ASN A 51 5.07 3.77 -23.20
C ASN A 51 6.06 4.68 -23.91
#